data_AF-A0A7V9FES3-F1
#
_entry.id   AF-A0A7V9FES3-F1
#
_cell.length_a   1.000
_cell.length_b   1.000
_cell.length_c   1.000
_cell.angle_alpha   90.00
_cell.angle_beta   90.00
_cell.angle_gamma   90.00
#
_symmetry.space_group_name_H-M   'P 1'
#
loop_
_entity.id
_entity.type
_entity.pdbx_description
1 polymer ?
#
loop_
_entity_poly.entity_id
_entity_poly.type
_entity_poly.pdbx_seq_one_letter_code
_entity_poly.pdbx_strand_id
1 'polypeptide(L)' 'MIRACVLLAILSPAALAAQDTVRFTPKVAQPTYAVRQPVLRVRPGTVLVSRTNFGP' A
#
# COMPACT_ATOMS: atom_id res chain seq x y z
N MET A 1 -1.00 -52.12 -13.62
CA MET A 1 -0.80 -51.38 -12.36
C MET A 1 0.23 -50.27 -12.59
N ILE A 2 -0.17 -49.07 -12.99
CA ILE A 2 0.72 -47.90 -13.06
C ILE A 2 -0.03 -46.73 -12.42
N ARG A 3 0.57 -46.23 -11.34
CA ARG A 3 0.06 -45.26 -10.38
C ARG A 3 -0.20 -43.91 -11.06
N ALA A 4 -1.44 -43.43 -10.98
CA ALA A 4 -1.80 -42.06 -11.29
C ALA A 4 -1.20 -41.14 -10.21
N CYS A 5 -0.09 -40.47 -10.55
CA CYS A 5 0.41 -39.34 -9.76
C CYS A 5 -0.52 -38.15 -9.97
N VAL A 6 -1.53 -38.04 -9.12
CA VAL A 6 -2.37 -36.84 -9.01
C VAL A 6 -1.48 -35.75 -8.41
N LEU A 7 -0.96 -34.87 -9.27
CA LEU A 7 -0.31 -33.63 -8.86
C LEU A 7 -1.42 -32.67 -8.40
N LEU A 8 -1.77 -32.75 -7.11
CA LEU A 8 -2.71 -31.83 -6.49
C LEU A 8 -2.06 -30.45 -6.48
N ALA A 9 -2.38 -29.62 -7.49
CA ALA A 9 -2.00 -28.22 -7.49
C ALA A 9 -2.59 -27.58 -6.23
N ILE A 10 -1.71 -27.27 -5.29
CA ILE A 10 -2.03 -26.51 -4.09
C ILE A 10 -2.52 -25.16 -4.60
N LEU A 11 -3.84 -24.98 -4.73
CA LEU A 11 -4.44 -23.66 -4.79
C LEU A 11 -4.11 -23.02 -3.44
N SER A 12 -2.94 -22.40 -3.33
CA SER A 12 -2.72 -21.39 -2.32
C SER A 12 -3.78 -20.34 -2.59
N PRO A 13 -4.74 -20.12 -1.67
CA PRO A 13 -5.48 -18.89 -1.72
C PRO A 13 -4.41 -17.83 -1.52
N ALA A 14 -4.07 -17.11 -2.60
CA ALA A 14 -3.33 -15.88 -2.47
C ALA A 14 -4.10 -15.09 -1.43
N ALA A 15 -3.55 -15.05 -0.21
CA ALA A 15 -4.17 -14.36 0.90
C ALA A 15 -4.50 -13.00 0.33
N LEU A 16 -5.79 -12.67 0.30
CA LEU A 16 -6.25 -11.34 -0.06
C LEU A 16 -5.70 -10.45 1.05
N ALA A 17 -4.43 -10.05 0.91
CA ALA A 17 -3.71 -9.36 1.93
C ALA A 17 -4.46 -8.07 2.13
N ALA A 18 -5.00 -7.88 3.33
CA ALA A 18 -5.70 -6.65 3.68
C ALA A 18 -4.76 -5.49 3.30
N GLN A 19 -5.19 -4.64 2.37
CA GLN A 19 -4.35 -3.52 1.93
C GLN A 19 -4.12 -2.59 3.11
N ASP A 20 -2.84 -2.37 3.43
CA ASP A 20 -2.46 -1.39 4.43
C ASP A 20 -3.03 -0.03 4.04
N THR A 21 -3.77 0.60 4.96
CA THR A 21 -4.29 1.96 4.75
C THR A 21 -3.58 2.93 5.68
N VAL A 22 -2.96 3.96 5.10
CA VAL A 22 -2.32 5.04 5.85
C VAL A 22 -3.14 6.32 5.71
N ARG A 23 -3.46 6.95 6.84
CA ARG A 23 -4.14 8.25 6.90
C ARG A 23 -3.11 9.34 7.20
N PHE A 24 -2.87 10.21 6.23
CA PHE A 24 -1.92 11.31 6.35
C PHE A 24 -2.65 12.64 6.53
N THR A 25 -2.41 13.30 7.66
CA THR A 25 -2.88 14.66 7.94
C THR A 25 -1.68 15.58 8.10
N PRO A 26 -1.42 16.49 7.14
CA PRO A 26 -0.33 17.44 7.25
C PRO A 26 -0.59 18.40 8.42
N LYS A 27 0.41 18.56 9.30
CA LYS A 27 0.33 19.47 10.46
C LYS A 27 0.74 20.91 10.13
N VAL A 28 1.47 21.10 9.02
CA VAL A 28 2.06 22.38 8.64
C VAL A 28 1.78 22.62 7.16
N ALA A 29 1.36 23.83 6.81
CA ALA A 29 1.28 24.25 5.41
C ALA A 29 2.69 24.37 4.84
N GLN A 30 2.92 23.76 3.67
CA GLN A 30 4.24 23.73 3.05
C GLN A 30 4.16 24.44 1.68
N PRO A 31 5.12 25.31 1.34
CA PRO A 31 5.23 25.88 0.00
C PRO A 31 5.45 24.76 -1.04
N THR A 32 4.79 24.88 -2.19
CA THR A 32 4.82 23.85 -3.24
C THR A 32 6.20 23.67 -3.87
N TYR A 33 7.04 24.71 -3.80
CA TYR A 33 8.35 24.81 -4.44
C TYR A 33 9.54 24.57 -3.49
N ALA A 34 9.31 24.26 -2.21
CA ALA A 34 10.39 24.00 -1.26
C ALA A 34 10.82 22.52 -1.28
N VAL A 35 12.12 22.28 -1.54
CA VAL A 35 12.75 20.95 -1.43
C VAL A 35 12.81 20.55 0.05
N ARG A 36 12.31 19.36 0.38
CA ARG A 36 12.24 18.85 1.75
C ARG A 36 12.42 17.34 1.83
N GLN A 37 12.73 16.87 3.04
CA GLN A 37 12.84 15.44 3.31
C GLN A 37 11.48 14.73 3.17
N PRO A 38 11.46 13.45 2.73
CA PRO A 38 10.25 12.66 2.70
C PRO A 38 9.61 12.54 4.09
N VAL A 39 8.30 12.77 4.17
CA VAL A 39 7.54 12.71 5.44
C VAL A 39 6.78 11.40 5.64
N LEU A 40 6.67 10.59 4.59
CA LEU A 40 6.04 9.28 4.62
C LEU A 40 6.71 8.36 3.59
N ARG A 41 6.96 7.11 3.98
CA ARG A 41 7.39 6.04 3.07
C ARG A 41 6.27 5.01 2.98
N VAL A 42 5.93 4.59 1.76
CA VAL A 42 4.84 3.63 1.50
C VAL A 42 5.39 2.39 0.80
N ARG A 43 4.70 1.27 0.97
CA ARG A 43 4.99 0.02 0.26
C ARG A 43 4.05 -0.11 -0.96
N PRO A 44 4.41 -0.92 -1.97
CA PRO A 44 3.49 -1.25 -3.04
C PRO A 44 2.18 -1.82 -2.49
N GLY A 45 1.04 -1.39 -3.05
CA GLY A 45 -0.29 -1.83 -2.61
C GLY A 45 -0.87 -1.09 -1.40
N THR A 46 -0.11 -0.22 -0.72
CA THR A 46 -0.63 0.64 0.35
C THR A 46 -1.63 1.66 -0.21
N VAL A 47 -2.79 1.79 0.44
CA VAL A 47 -3.77 2.84 0.16
C VAL A 47 -3.45 4.07 1.01
N LEU A 48 -3.21 5.21 0.37
CA LEU A 48 -2.97 6.49 1.03
C LEU A 48 -4.22 7.35 1.01
N VAL A 49 -4.72 7.72 2.20
CA VAL A 49 -5.78 8.73 2.37
C VAL A 49 -5.13 10.00 2.91
N SER A 50 -4.92 10.98 2.03
CA SER A 50 -4.31 12.26 2.39
C SER A 50 -5.36 13.35 2.59
N ARG A 51 -5.31 14.07 3.72
CA ARG A 51 -6.03 15.34 3.88
C ARG A 51 -5.18 16.45 3.27
N THR A 52 -5.44 16.78 2.00
CA THR A 52 -4.72 17.85 1.31
C THR A 52 -4.95 19.18 2.01
N ASN A 53 -3.87 19.85 2.36
CA ASN A 53 -3.91 21.22 2.86
C ASN A 53 -4.07 22.15 1.65
N PHE A 54 -5.31 22.44 1.27
CA PHE A 54 -5.59 23.57 0.40
C PHE A 54 -5.44 24.83 1.25
N GLY A 55 -4.62 25.78 0.81
CA GLY A 55 -4.56 27.10 1.44
C GLY A 55 -5.93 27.80 1.40
N PRO A 56 -6.07 28.94 2.09
CA PRO A 56 -7.21 29.83 1.87
C PRO A 56 -7.31 30.26 0.39
#